data_AF-A0A3B9D200-F1
#
_entry.id   AF-A0A3B9D200-F1
#
_cell.length_a   1.000
_cell.length_b   1.000
_cell.length_c   1.000
_cell.angle_alpha   90.00
_cell.angle_beta   90.00
_cell.angle_gamma   90.00
#
_symmetry.space_group_name_H-M   'P 1'
#
loop_
_entity.id
_entity.type
_entity.pdbx_description
1 polymer ?
#
loop_
_entity_poly.entity_id
_entity_poly.type
_entity_poly.pdbx_seq_one_letter_code
_entity_poly.pdbx_strand_id
1 'polypeptide(L)'
;MWLLDGDFGCVVPCRWFFAFRFRSRVCLFLLATWVMLMSAASSQPPALKTKERATTRRELSTKNQEPGRQEPFRPKPDEFAPLERAHRYRGELVFVDRANRRGSLRIDGAGRFRFAGPSPFALLPYAVVRYHGAPADLRDIPLGTVLHVWAFLPPEPRISSVPVLPANNRTKKLGYAGTGTAPAENHVLLMEDEVSYCRRTKQTWRLKEIDVSNNQGSIVAARLPRESSQGQSIAEDVTMTFDAATRIWRGREFLNVQDLIDEGIWPASGKKIANGQAVQLGIVWKPTPSGVFTRFHISDIWLDEPAMLRAARRQTETHRTFMRSRWIPARVDRLEYGEFGSAKVTAT
;
A
#
# COMPACT_ATOMS: atom_id res chain seq x y z
N MET A 1 -17.28 -17.91 -59.63
CA MET A 1 -18.70 -18.29 -59.49
C MET A 1 -19.09 -17.92 -58.06
N TRP A 2 -19.82 -16.81 -57.91
CA TRP A 2 -20.21 -16.07 -56.68
C TRP A 2 -19.02 -15.56 -55.83
N LEU A 3 -18.56 -14.30 -55.81
CA LEU A 3 -19.10 -12.94 -56.04
C LEU A 3 -20.24 -12.51 -55.10
N LEU A 4 -19.90 -11.56 -54.22
CA LEU A 4 -20.62 -10.33 -53.78
C LEU A 4 -20.14 -10.03 -52.34
N ASP A 5 -19.23 -9.07 -52.18
CA ASP A 5 -19.45 -7.62 -52.06
C ASP A 5 -19.96 -7.21 -50.67
N GLY A 6 -19.16 -6.36 -50.02
CA GLY A 6 -19.41 -5.84 -48.68
C GLY A 6 -18.41 -4.73 -48.36
N ASP A 7 -18.55 -3.63 -49.07
CA ASP A 7 -17.85 -2.35 -48.85
C ASP A 7 -17.95 -1.91 -47.38
N PHE A 8 -16.80 -1.82 -46.70
CA PHE A 8 -16.67 -1.00 -45.50
C PHE A 8 -16.05 0.34 -45.90
N GLY A 9 -16.91 1.33 -46.11
CA GLY A 9 -16.53 2.73 -46.26
C GLY A 9 -15.86 3.26 -44.99
N CYS A 10 -14.55 3.44 -45.04
CA CYS A 10 -13.81 4.26 -44.09
C CYS A 10 -14.01 5.74 -44.44
N VAL A 11 -14.97 6.41 -43.78
CA VAL A 11 -15.02 7.87 -43.71
C VAL A 11 -14.44 8.29 -42.36
N VAL A 12 -13.20 8.78 -42.39
CA VAL A 12 -12.51 9.38 -41.24
C VAL A 12 -12.70 10.90 -41.31
N PRO A 13 -13.38 11.56 -40.36
CA PRO A 13 -13.28 13.00 -40.19
C PRO A 13 -12.30 13.31 -39.04
N CYS A 14 -11.02 13.48 -39.37
CA CYS A 14 -10.04 14.11 -38.50
C CYS A 14 -9.82 15.55 -38.96
N ARG A 15 -10.41 16.53 -38.26
CA ARG A 15 -9.88 17.90 -38.09
C ARG A 15 -10.82 18.71 -37.20
N TRP A 16 -10.60 18.64 -35.89
CA TRP A 16 -11.00 19.70 -34.96
C TRP A 16 -9.75 20.35 -34.42
N PHE A 17 -9.43 21.51 -35.01
CA PHE A 17 -8.50 22.50 -34.49
C PHE A 17 -9.14 23.15 -33.26
N PHE A 18 -8.57 22.99 -32.07
CA PHE A 18 -8.85 23.89 -30.95
C PHE A 18 -7.62 24.75 -30.67
N ALA A 19 -7.72 26.00 -31.09
CA ALA A 19 -6.78 27.07 -30.77
C ALA A 19 -6.95 27.48 -29.31
N PHE A 20 -5.93 27.25 -28.47
CA PHE A 20 -5.86 27.83 -27.13
C PHE A 20 -5.29 29.25 -27.24
N ARG A 21 -6.17 30.24 -27.07
CA ARG A 21 -5.85 31.67 -27.08
C ARG A 21 -5.38 32.07 -25.68
N PHE A 22 -4.07 32.33 -25.55
CA PHE A 22 -3.45 32.91 -24.36
C PHE A 22 -3.98 34.33 -24.15
N ARG A 23 -4.63 34.61 -23.01
CA ARG A 23 -5.00 35.98 -22.60
C ARG A 23 -4.26 36.33 -21.32
N SER A 24 -3.13 37.01 -21.52
CA SER A 24 -2.44 37.85 -20.53
C SER A 24 -3.27 39.12 -20.30
N ARG A 25 -3.44 39.52 -19.03
CA ARG A 25 -3.70 40.91 -18.58
C ARG A 25 -3.90 40.93 -17.06
N VAL A 26 -2.89 41.41 -16.32
CA VAL A 26 -3.11 42.17 -15.08
C VAL A 26 -2.14 43.36 -15.12
N CYS A 27 -2.72 44.54 -14.99
CA CYS A 27 -2.10 45.85 -15.13
C CYS A 27 -1.27 46.25 -13.90
N LEU A 28 -0.13 46.91 -14.16
CA LEU A 28 0.49 47.93 -13.31
C LEU A 28 -0.44 49.15 -13.18
N PHE A 29 -0.41 49.89 -12.05
CA PHE A 29 -0.26 51.36 -12.03
C PHE A 29 -0.19 51.94 -10.59
N LEU A 30 0.98 52.53 -10.28
CA LEU A 30 1.36 53.74 -9.51
C LEU A 30 0.86 53.99 -8.06
N LEU A 31 1.69 54.32 -7.04
CA LEU A 31 2.70 55.39 -6.77
C LEU A 31 2.09 56.60 -6.01
N ALA A 32 2.57 56.88 -4.79
CA ALA A 32 3.10 58.18 -4.33
C ALA A 32 2.98 58.40 -2.79
N THR A 33 4.14 58.70 -2.21
CA THR A 33 4.48 59.11 -0.84
C THR A 33 4.22 60.60 -0.57
N TRP A 34 4.02 60.96 0.70
CA TRP A 34 4.18 62.34 1.23
C TRP A 34 5.04 62.33 2.50
N VAL A 35 5.85 63.37 2.67
CA VAL A 35 7.04 63.46 3.53
C VAL A 35 6.97 64.71 4.42
N MET A 36 7.53 64.58 5.64
CA MET A 36 8.09 65.60 6.56
C MET A 36 7.18 66.58 7.36
N LEU A 37 7.41 66.67 8.68
CA LEU A 37 8.24 67.74 9.27
C LEU A 37 8.69 67.44 10.73
N MET A 38 9.81 68.05 11.11
CA MET A 38 10.70 67.90 12.27
C MET A 38 10.21 68.53 13.59
N SER A 39 10.69 68.03 14.75
CA SER A 39 11.73 68.69 15.60
C SER A 39 11.60 68.38 17.10
N ALA A 40 12.71 68.58 17.81
CA ALA A 40 13.13 68.03 19.10
C ALA A 40 12.45 68.58 20.37
N ALA A 41 12.46 67.79 21.47
CA ALA A 41 12.78 68.25 22.83
C ALA A 41 12.94 67.09 23.82
N SER A 42 13.94 67.26 24.68
CA SER A 42 14.38 66.44 25.81
C SER A 42 13.39 66.40 26.99
N SER A 43 13.30 65.28 27.70
CA SER A 43 13.34 65.21 29.18
C SER A 43 13.19 63.77 29.68
N GLN A 44 14.13 63.33 30.52
CA GLN A 44 13.97 62.15 31.38
C GLN A 44 13.09 62.48 32.59
N PRO A 45 12.43 61.47 33.17
CA PRO A 45 12.42 61.33 34.63
C PRO A 45 12.72 59.88 35.10
N PRO A 46 12.94 59.67 36.41
CA PRO A 46 14.02 58.81 36.93
C PRO A 46 13.60 57.40 37.39
N ALA A 47 14.62 56.64 37.80
CA ALA A 47 14.61 55.25 38.25
C ALA A 47 14.13 55.03 39.70
N LEU A 48 13.98 53.73 40.02
CA LEU A 48 13.87 53.04 41.33
C LEU A 48 12.46 52.64 41.82
N LYS A 49 12.15 51.34 41.72
CA LYS A 49 12.34 50.42 42.86
C LYS A 49 12.27 48.95 42.42
N THR A 50 13.38 48.27 42.70
CA THR A 50 13.60 46.83 42.62
C THR A 50 12.65 46.08 43.56
N LYS A 51 12.01 45.02 43.07
CA LYS A 51 11.62 43.87 43.89
C LYS A 51 11.96 42.60 43.10
N GLU A 52 13.07 41.98 43.49
CA GLU A 52 13.42 40.63 43.10
C GLU A 52 12.28 39.67 43.45
N ARG A 53 11.82 38.91 42.45
CA ARG A 53 11.21 37.61 42.66
C ARG A 53 11.82 36.66 41.64
N ALA A 54 12.88 36.00 42.10
CA ALA A 54 13.46 34.85 41.42
C ALA A 54 12.35 33.83 41.16
N THR A 55 11.95 33.71 39.90
CA THR A 55 11.09 32.64 39.42
C THR A 55 11.89 31.85 38.41
N THR A 56 12.45 30.74 38.88
CA THR A 56 13.17 29.74 38.09
C THR A 56 12.24 29.27 36.96
N ARG A 57 12.43 29.82 35.77
CA ARG A 57 11.80 29.34 34.54
C ARG A 57 12.50 28.02 34.18
N ARG A 58 11.99 26.91 34.73
CA ARG A 58 12.27 25.57 34.18
C ARG A 58 11.71 25.55 32.77
N GLU A 59 12.56 25.81 31.79
CA GLU A 59 12.32 25.45 30.40
C GLU A 59 12.23 23.92 30.34
N LEU A 60 11.00 23.41 30.49
CA LEU A 60 10.69 22.03 30.16
C LEU A 60 10.66 21.92 28.63
N SER A 61 11.85 21.94 28.03
CA SER A 61 12.05 21.52 26.66
C SER A 61 11.89 20.00 26.62
N THR A 62 10.65 19.54 26.51
CA THR A 62 10.37 18.17 26.08
C THR A 62 10.73 18.07 24.60
N LYS A 63 12.02 17.80 24.34
CA LYS A 63 12.43 17.10 23.12
C LYS A 63 11.60 15.81 23.08
N ASN A 64 10.54 15.81 22.29
CA ASN A 64 9.91 14.58 21.84
C ASN A 64 11.00 13.79 21.11
N GLN A 65 11.62 12.86 21.82
CA GLN A 65 12.43 11.83 21.23
C GLN A 65 11.48 10.99 20.37
N GLU A 66 11.56 11.19 19.06
CA GLU A 66 11.12 10.18 18.11
C GLU A 66 11.73 8.83 18.55
N PRO A 67 10.96 7.74 18.62
CA PRO A 67 11.50 6.45 19.03
C PRO A 67 12.68 6.09 18.12
N GLY A 68 13.81 5.82 18.77
CA GLY A 68 15.12 5.69 18.15
C GLY A 68 15.09 4.91 16.85
N ARG A 69 15.65 5.54 15.81
CA ARG A 69 15.93 4.92 14.51
C ARG A 69 16.86 3.73 14.77
N GLN A 70 16.30 2.53 14.95
CA GLN A 70 17.08 1.31 15.05
C GLN A 70 18.03 1.23 13.85
N GLU A 71 19.30 0.93 14.09
CA GLU A 71 20.26 0.77 13.01
C GLU A 71 19.74 -0.24 11.99
N PRO A 72 19.87 0.05 10.68
CA PRO A 72 19.29 -0.79 9.66
C PRO A 72 19.89 -2.20 9.71
N PHE A 73 19.01 -3.20 9.82
CA PHE A 73 19.40 -4.58 10.07
C PHE A 73 19.67 -5.34 8.77
N ARG A 74 20.74 -6.13 8.77
CA ARG A 74 21.06 -7.11 7.73
C ARG A 74 20.88 -8.52 8.31
N PRO A 75 20.10 -9.40 7.66
CA PRO A 75 20.07 -10.82 7.99
C PRO A 75 21.47 -11.40 7.85
N LYS A 76 21.85 -12.28 8.78
CA LYS A 76 23.07 -13.06 8.65
C LYS A 76 22.76 -14.38 7.94
N PRO A 77 23.75 -14.98 7.26
CA PRO A 77 23.68 -16.38 6.88
C PRO A 77 23.35 -17.25 8.10
N ASP A 78 22.58 -18.31 7.89
CA ASP A 78 22.25 -19.35 8.88
C ASP A 78 21.42 -18.93 10.11
N GLU A 79 20.97 -17.67 10.19
CA GLU A 79 20.09 -17.17 11.25
C GLU A 79 18.74 -16.70 10.68
N PHE A 80 17.64 -17.05 11.35
CA PHE A 80 16.32 -16.51 11.01
C PHE A 80 16.22 -15.05 11.48
N ALA A 81 16.03 -14.14 10.52
CA ALA A 81 15.86 -12.72 10.81
C ALA A 81 14.55 -12.44 11.58
N PRO A 82 14.59 -11.67 12.69
CA PRO A 82 13.40 -11.36 13.49
C PRO A 82 12.47 -10.36 12.79
N LEU A 83 11.17 -10.67 12.73
CA LEU A 83 10.17 -9.87 12.02
C LEU A 83 10.07 -8.42 12.54
N GLU A 84 10.34 -8.21 13.83
CA GLU A 84 10.26 -6.92 14.52
C GLU A 84 11.30 -5.92 14.00
N ARG A 85 12.43 -6.42 13.46
CA ARG A 85 13.48 -5.59 12.86
C ARG A 85 13.24 -5.30 11.38
N ALA A 86 12.23 -5.92 10.76
CA ALA A 86 11.95 -5.74 9.35
C ALA A 86 11.32 -4.38 9.08
N HIS A 87 11.76 -3.71 8.03
CA HIS A 87 11.13 -2.50 7.56
C HIS A 87 9.80 -2.84 6.88
N ARG A 88 8.71 -2.24 7.37
CA ARG A 88 7.37 -2.41 6.82
C ARG A 88 7.02 -1.33 5.79
N TYR A 89 6.53 -1.74 4.63
CA TYR A 89 5.90 -0.86 3.64
C TYR A 89 4.80 -1.59 2.87
N ARG A 90 4.12 -0.86 1.98
CA ARG A 90 3.00 -1.36 1.17
C ARG A 90 3.21 -0.99 -0.29
N GLY A 91 2.73 -1.81 -1.22
CA GLY A 91 2.80 -1.50 -2.65
C GLY A 91 1.98 -2.46 -3.52
N GLU A 92 1.72 -2.05 -4.75
CA GLU A 92 1.09 -2.89 -5.78
C GLU A 92 2.12 -3.81 -6.42
N LEU A 93 1.78 -5.09 -6.56
CA LEU A 93 2.56 -6.07 -7.31
C LEU A 93 2.47 -5.82 -8.81
N VAL A 94 3.58 -5.45 -9.45
CA VAL A 94 3.62 -5.11 -10.88
C VAL A 94 4.42 -6.08 -11.73
N PHE A 95 5.26 -6.91 -11.12
CA PHE A 95 6.05 -7.94 -11.80
C PHE A 95 6.33 -9.12 -10.87
N VAL A 96 6.35 -10.33 -11.43
CA VAL A 96 6.65 -11.57 -10.71
C VAL A 96 7.62 -12.42 -11.52
N ASP A 97 8.72 -12.78 -10.87
CA ASP A 97 9.60 -13.87 -11.27
C ASP A 97 9.57 -14.94 -10.16
N ARG A 98 8.58 -15.84 -10.29
CA ARG A 98 8.36 -16.93 -9.33
C ARG A 98 9.55 -17.90 -9.23
N ALA A 99 10.33 -18.06 -10.30
CA ALA A 99 11.40 -19.05 -10.34
C ALA A 99 12.58 -18.57 -9.49
N ASN A 100 12.97 -17.31 -9.66
CA ASN A 100 14.02 -16.70 -8.86
C ASN A 100 13.53 -16.12 -7.52
N ARG A 101 12.24 -16.29 -7.21
CA ARG A 101 11.57 -15.69 -6.04
C ARG A 101 11.79 -14.18 -5.94
N ARG A 102 11.66 -13.50 -7.09
CA ARG A 102 11.79 -12.05 -7.23
C ARG A 102 10.49 -11.45 -7.76
N GLY A 103 10.38 -10.15 -7.64
CA GLY A 103 9.30 -9.40 -8.26
C GLY A 103 9.59 -7.91 -8.18
N SER A 104 8.61 -7.11 -8.55
CA SER A 104 8.67 -5.66 -8.35
C SER A 104 7.36 -5.13 -7.80
N LEU A 105 7.49 -4.15 -6.90
CA LEU A 105 6.37 -3.44 -6.29
C LEU A 105 6.38 -1.98 -6.71
N ARG A 106 5.21 -1.45 -7.04
CA ARG A 106 4.99 -0.01 -7.06
C ARG A 106 4.64 0.42 -5.64
N ILE A 107 5.58 1.07 -4.97
CA ILE A 107 5.49 1.34 -3.54
C ILE A 107 4.60 2.55 -3.28
N ASP A 108 3.73 2.40 -2.27
CA ASP A 108 2.87 3.47 -1.80
C ASP A 108 3.71 4.58 -1.15
N GLY A 109 3.48 5.80 -1.61
CA GLY A 109 4.21 6.97 -1.17
C GLY A 109 3.36 8.22 -1.37
N ALA A 110 3.54 9.19 -0.48
CA ALA A 110 2.70 10.39 -0.37
C ALA A 110 2.42 11.05 -1.74
N GLY A 111 1.22 10.82 -2.26
CA GLY A 111 0.71 11.41 -3.51
C GLY A 111 1.36 10.93 -4.81
N ARG A 112 2.14 9.85 -4.78
CA ARG A 112 3.04 9.46 -5.89
C ARG A 112 2.85 8.07 -6.44
N PHE A 113 1.86 7.33 -5.94
CA PHE A 113 1.63 5.93 -6.32
C PHE A 113 1.72 5.71 -7.83
N ARG A 114 0.92 6.46 -8.62
CA ARG A 114 0.91 6.38 -10.10
C ARG A 114 2.26 6.61 -10.78
N PHE A 115 3.11 7.47 -10.22
CA PHE A 115 4.40 7.87 -10.81
C PHE A 115 5.58 7.10 -10.22
N ALA A 116 5.34 6.29 -9.18
CA ALA A 116 6.38 5.45 -8.61
C ALA A 116 6.78 4.36 -9.61
N GLY A 117 8.06 4.32 -9.93
CA GLY A 117 8.65 3.25 -10.72
C GLY A 117 8.54 1.90 -9.98
N PRO A 118 8.51 0.78 -10.72
CA PRO A 118 8.66 -0.55 -10.12
C PRO A 118 9.93 -0.63 -9.27
N SER A 119 9.78 -1.09 -8.03
CA SER A 119 10.86 -1.31 -7.08
C SER A 119 11.11 -2.81 -6.96
N PRO A 120 12.23 -3.34 -7.48
CA PRO A 120 12.52 -4.75 -7.42
C PRO A 120 12.72 -5.24 -5.98
N PHE A 121 12.26 -6.46 -5.71
CA PHE A 121 12.46 -7.16 -4.45
C PHE A 121 12.89 -8.61 -4.70
N ALA A 122 13.57 -9.19 -3.72
CA ALA A 122 13.88 -10.61 -3.65
C ALA A 122 13.34 -11.19 -2.35
N LEU A 123 12.72 -12.36 -2.40
CA LEU A 123 12.35 -13.07 -1.18
C LEU A 123 13.61 -13.69 -0.56
N LEU A 124 13.74 -13.58 0.77
CA LEU A 124 14.70 -14.40 1.51
C LEU A 124 14.39 -15.90 1.30
N PRO A 125 15.38 -16.79 1.46
CA PRO A 125 15.19 -18.24 1.26
C PRO A 125 14.02 -18.81 2.09
N TYR A 126 13.87 -18.33 3.32
CA TYR A 126 12.82 -18.70 4.27
C TYR A 126 11.65 -17.72 4.32
N ALA A 127 11.51 -16.85 3.32
CA ALA A 127 10.43 -15.87 3.30
C ALA A 127 9.06 -16.53 3.10
N VAL A 128 8.08 -16.01 3.82
CA VAL A 128 6.69 -16.47 3.76
C VAL A 128 5.88 -15.51 2.89
N VAL A 129 5.11 -16.07 1.96
CA VAL A 129 4.12 -15.33 1.18
C VAL A 129 2.74 -15.83 1.60
N ARG A 130 1.78 -14.92 1.81
CA ARG A 130 0.40 -15.25 2.15
C ARG A 130 -0.59 -14.55 1.24
N TYR A 131 -1.63 -15.28 0.87
CA TYR A 131 -2.73 -14.80 0.04
C TYR A 131 -4.05 -15.39 0.57
N HIS A 132 -5.13 -14.61 0.62
CA HIS A 132 -6.44 -15.02 1.18
C HIS A 132 -6.36 -15.64 2.60
N GLY A 133 -5.39 -15.22 3.41
CA GLY A 133 -5.16 -15.74 4.76
C GLY A 133 -4.39 -17.06 4.85
N ALA A 134 -3.96 -17.64 3.72
CA ALA A 134 -3.25 -18.91 3.65
C ALA A 134 -1.85 -18.76 3.03
N PRO A 135 -0.92 -19.72 3.25
CA PRO A 135 0.36 -19.76 2.56
C PRO A 135 0.20 -19.77 1.04
N ALA A 136 1.10 -19.09 0.35
CA ALA A 136 1.07 -18.91 -1.10
C ALA A 136 2.47 -18.87 -1.70
N ASP A 137 2.56 -19.00 -3.02
CA ASP A 137 3.73 -18.64 -3.80
C ASP A 137 3.47 -17.33 -4.58
N LEU A 138 4.51 -16.64 -5.05
CA LEU A 138 4.36 -15.39 -5.82
C LEU A 138 3.47 -15.56 -7.06
N ARG A 139 3.43 -16.77 -7.65
CA ARG A 139 2.56 -17.07 -8.80
C ARG A 139 1.06 -16.98 -8.49
N ASP A 140 0.70 -17.18 -7.22
CA ASP A 140 -0.70 -17.31 -6.81
C ASP A 140 -1.34 -15.93 -6.64
N ILE A 141 -0.50 -14.89 -6.52
CA ILE A 141 -0.92 -13.51 -6.30
C ILE A 141 -1.13 -12.84 -7.66
N PRO A 142 -2.34 -12.35 -7.97
CA PRO A 142 -2.58 -11.58 -9.18
C PRO A 142 -1.76 -10.28 -9.19
N LEU A 143 -1.26 -9.91 -10.37
CA LEU A 143 -0.71 -8.57 -10.57
C LEU A 143 -1.79 -7.51 -10.27
N GLY A 144 -1.37 -6.35 -9.78
CA GLY A 144 -2.27 -5.30 -9.29
C GLY A 144 -2.61 -5.43 -7.80
N THR A 145 -2.39 -6.59 -7.17
CA THR A 145 -2.66 -6.80 -5.74
C THR A 145 -1.78 -5.90 -4.89
N VAL A 146 -2.38 -5.21 -3.92
CA VAL A 146 -1.65 -4.40 -2.96
C VAL A 146 -1.22 -5.27 -1.78
N LEU A 147 0.09 -5.35 -1.57
CA LEU A 147 0.73 -6.22 -0.59
C LEU A 147 1.36 -5.40 0.52
N HIS A 148 1.29 -5.93 1.73
CA HIS A 148 2.10 -5.52 2.87
C HIS A 148 3.39 -6.32 2.87
N VAL A 149 4.50 -5.62 3.09
CA VAL A 149 5.85 -6.18 2.95
C VAL A 149 6.66 -5.87 4.18
N TRP A 150 7.35 -6.88 4.69
CA TRP A 150 8.38 -6.79 5.71
C TRP A 150 9.69 -7.22 5.09
N ALA A 151 10.62 -6.28 4.97
CA ALA A 151 11.88 -6.51 4.29
C ALA A 151 13.07 -5.98 5.08
N PHE A 152 14.24 -6.48 4.72
CA PHE A 152 15.52 -6.05 5.24
C PHE A 152 16.41 -5.53 4.13
N LEU A 153 17.52 -4.94 4.56
CA LEU A 153 18.64 -4.68 3.67
C LEU A 153 19.18 -6.00 3.09
N PRO A 154 19.84 -5.95 1.92
CA PRO A 154 20.48 -7.13 1.35
C PRO A 154 21.42 -7.80 2.36
N PRO A 155 21.30 -9.12 2.62
CA PRO A 155 22.23 -9.85 3.49
C PRO A 155 23.67 -9.65 3.02
N GLU A 156 23.90 -9.85 1.71
CA GLU A 156 25.19 -9.65 1.06
C GLU A 156 25.06 -8.68 -0.13
N PRO A 157 25.45 -7.40 0.04
CA PRO A 157 25.29 -6.39 -1.00
C PRO A 157 26.01 -6.68 -2.32
N ARG A 158 27.17 -7.34 -2.27
CA ARG A 158 28.03 -7.57 -3.45
C ARG A 158 27.42 -8.57 -4.43
N ILE A 159 26.67 -9.53 -3.93
CA ILE A 159 26.02 -10.59 -4.73
C ILE A 159 24.49 -10.46 -4.72
N SER A 160 24.00 -9.26 -4.38
CA SER A 160 22.57 -8.99 -4.29
C SER A 160 21.88 -9.25 -5.62
N SER A 161 20.79 -10.00 -5.55
CA SER A 161 20.02 -10.43 -6.71
C SER A 161 19.08 -9.35 -7.28
N VAL A 162 18.95 -8.24 -6.54
CA VAL A 162 18.20 -7.03 -6.87
C VAL A 162 19.06 -5.78 -6.57
N PRO A 163 18.76 -4.61 -7.17
CA PRO A 163 19.57 -3.41 -6.98
C PRO A 163 19.75 -3.04 -5.49
N VAL A 164 20.99 -2.74 -5.09
CA VAL A 164 21.28 -2.23 -3.74
C VAL A 164 21.06 -0.72 -3.73
N LEU A 165 20.04 -0.28 -3.00
CA LEU A 165 19.67 1.13 -2.91
C LEU A 165 20.35 1.77 -1.68
N PRO A 166 20.68 3.07 -1.74
CA PRO A 166 21.23 3.78 -0.59
C PRO A 166 20.20 3.88 0.54
N ALA A 167 20.63 3.88 1.81
CA ALA A 167 19.73 3.92 2.97
C ALA A 167 18.75 5.12 2.95
N ASN A 168 19.15 6.23 2.32
CA ASN A 168 18.31 7.43 2.19
C ASN A 168 17.44 7.43 0.91
N ASN A 169 17.37 6.35 0.13
CA ASN A 169 16.71 6.33 -1.19
C ASN A 169 15.24 6.78 -1.13
N ARG A 170 14.49 6.31 -0.13
CA ARG A 170 13.09 6.71 0.15
C ARG A 170 12.90 8.15 0.65
N THR A 171 13.98 8.84 0.97
CA THR A 171 13.96 10.25 1.42
C THR A 171 14.70 11.16 0.45
N LYS A 172 15.35 10.60 -0.57
CA LYS A 172 16.14 11.33 -1.53
C LYS A 172 15.24 12.19 -2.40
N LYS A 173 15.55 13.48 -2.52
CA LYS A 173 14.90 14.39 -3.46
C LYS A 173 15.41 14.10 -4.86
N LEU A 174 14.49 13.89 -5.80
CA LEU A 174 14.72 13.65 -7.23
C LEU A 174 14.32 14.89 -8.04
N GLY A 175 14.80 16.07 -7.62
CA GLY A 175 14.46 17.35 -8.28
C GLY A 175 12.95 17.60 -8.36
N TYR A 176 12.46 18.03 -9.53
CA TYR A 176 11.03 18.21 -9.80
C TYR A 176 10.22 16.92 -9.74
N ALA A 177 10.86 15.76 -9.94
CA ALA A 177 10.21 14.48 -9.75
C ALA A 177 9.95 14.20 -8.26
N GLY A 178 10.46 15.01 -7.31
CA GLY A 178 10.28 15.06 -5.85
C GLY A 178 10.85 13.90 -5.04
N THR A 179 10.31 13.54 -3.87
CA THR A 179 10.92 12.52 -2.98
C THR A 179 10.75 11.08 -3.50
N GLY A 180 11.84 10.29 -3.52
CA GLY A 180 11.79 8.86 -3.82
C GLY A 180 10.92 8.07 -2.84
N THR A 181 10.35 6.95 -3.26
CA THR A 181 9.44 6.13 -2.42
C THR A 181 10.03 4.76 -2.06
N ALA A 182 10.99 4.28 -2.85
CA ALA A 182 11.54 2.94 -2.68
C ALA A 182 12.53 2.85 -1.49
N PRO A 183 12.26 2.00 -0.48
CA PRO A 183 13.16 1.75 0.64
C PRO A 183 14.41 0.98 0.18
N ALA A 184 15.47 1.03 0.98
CA ALA A 184 16.66 0.23 0.71
C ALA A 184 16.46 -1.24 1.06
N GLU A 185 15.46 -1.51 1.90
CA GLU A 185 15.05 -2.81 2.37
C GLU A 185 14.18 -3.52 1.31
N ASN A 186 14.83 -4.24 0.40
CA ASN A 186 14.19 -4.97 -0.69
C ASN A 186 14.35 -6.50 -0.62
N HIS A 187 14.90 -7.03 0.49
CA HIS A 187 14.97 -8.46 0.77
C HIS A 187 13.86 -8.86 1.72
N VAL A 188 12.81 -9.45 1.18
CA VAL A 188 11.52 -9.65 1.85
C VAL A 188 11.54 -10.90 2.71
N LEU A 189 11.10 -10.76 3.96
CA LEU A 189 10.84 -11.87 4.88
C LEU A 189 9.38 -12.32 4.85
N LEU A 190 8.45 -11.37 4.80
CA LEU A 190 7.03 -11.64 4.83
C LEU A 190 6.34 -10.74 3.80
N MET A 191 5.46 -11.35 3.01
CA MET A 191 4.63 -10.66 2.03
C MET A 191 3.20 -11.16 2.16
N GLU A 192 2.25 -10.25 2.34
CA GLU A 192 0.86 -10.57 2.65
C GLU A 192 -0.10 -9.66 1.88
N ASP A 193 -1.18 -10.22 1.34
CA ASP A 193 -2.31 -9.41 0.90
C ASP A 193 -3.05 -8.76 2.09
N GLU A 194 -3.95 -7.82 1.79
CA GLU A 194 -4.71 -7.09 2.80
C GLU A 194 -5.44 -8.03 3.77
N VAL A 195 -6.04 -9.10 3.25
CA VAL A 195 -6.79 -10.08 4.07
C VAL A 195 -5.85 -10.85 5.00
N SER A 196 -4.73 -11.37 4.48
CA SER A 196 -3.76 -12.09 5.32
C SER A 196 -3.20 -11.17 6.41
N TYR A 197 -2.88 -9.93 6.06
CA TYR A 197 -2.42 -8.92 7.01
C TYR A 197 -3.45 -8.65 8.11
N CYS A 198 -4.71 -8.39 7.72
CA CYS A 198 -5.79 -8.13 8.67
C CYS A 198 -5.99 -9.31 9.62
N ARG A 199 -6.02 -10.55 9.10
CA ARG A 199 -6.19 -11.73 9.95
C ARG A 199 -5.03 -11.93 10.92
N ARG A 200 -3.78 -11.78 10.46
CA ARG A 200 -2.60 -11.92 11.33
C ARG A 200 -2.56 -10.85 12.42
N THR A 201 -2.96 -9.62 12.11
CA THR A 201 -2.99 -8.51 13.07
C THR A 201 -4.31 -8.42 13.84
N LYS A 202 -5.22 -9.40 13.69
CA LYS A 202 -6.56 -9.43 14.32
C LYS A 202 -7.38 -8.17 14.02
N GLN A 203 -7.30 -7.67 12.79
CA GLN A 203 -8.04 -6.53 12.27
C GLN A 203 -9.13 -6.96 11.29
N THR A 204 -10.13 -6.11 11.09
CA THR A 204 -11.20 -6.26 10.11
C THR A 204 -11.56 -4.89 9.53
N TRP A 205 -12.08 -4.87 8.30
CA TRP A 205 -12.63 -3.66 7.72
C TRP A 205 -14.07 -3.46 8.20
N ARG A 206 -14.42 -2.21 8.51
CA ARG A 206 -15.76 -1.79 8.93
C ARG A 206 -16.28 -0.79 7.92
N LEU A 207 -17.33 -1.16 7.20
CA LEU A 207 -17.94 -0.33 6.17
C LEU A 207 -18.79 0.77 6.82
N LYS A 208 -18.58 2.03 6.41
CA LYS A 208 -19.32 3.19 6.93
C LYS A 208 -20.36 3.68 5.93
N GLU A 209 -19.94 3.93 4.71
CA GLU A 209 -20.79 4.46 3.64
C GLU A 209 -20.46 3.73 2.33
N ILE A 210 -21.49 3.48 1.54
CA ILE A 210 -21.41 2.92 0.20
C ILE A 210 -22.14 3.90 -0.71
N ASP A 211 -21.48 4.40 -1.74
CA ASP A 211 -22.04 5.25 -2.78
C ASP A 211 -22.01 4.47 -4.10
N VAL A 212 -23.20 4.18 -4.65
CA VAL A 212 -23.39 3.32 -5.82
C VAL A 212 -23.99 4.14 -6.96
N SER A 213 -23.48 3.97 -8.17
CA SER A 213 -24.08 4.46 -9.40
C SER A 213 -23.66 3.56 -10.55
N ASN A 214 -24.61 3.01 -11.31
CA ASN A 214 -24.35 2.13 -12.45
C ASN A 214 -23.39 0.96 -12.12
N ASN A 215 -23.67 0.23 -11.03
CA ASN A 215 -22.86 -0.91 -10.56
C ASN A 215 -21.39 -0.58 -10.23
N GLN A 216 -21.07 0.69 -10.01
CA GLN A 216 -19.75 1.14 -9.59
C GLN A 216 -19.87 2.25 -8.56
N GLY A 217 -18.76 2.61 -7.92
CA GLY A 217 -18.76 3.75 -7.01
C GLY A 217 -17.65 3.70 -5.98
N SER A 218 -17.98 4.13 -4.77
CA SER A 218 -17.00 4.19 -3.68
C SER A 218 -17.54 3.68 -2.36
N ILE A 219 -16.62 3.12 -1.57
CA ILE A 219 -16.87 2.63 -0.21
C ILE A 219 -15.94 3.39 0.72
N VAL A 220 -16.51 3.95 1.78
CA VAL A 220 -15.76 4.51 2.91
C VAL A 220 -15.70 3.45 3.99
N ALA A 221 -14.50 3.06 4.39
CA ALA A 221 -14.29 2.06 5.43
C ALA A 221 -13.11 2.39 6.32
N ALA A 222 -13.13 1.86 7.54
CA ALA A 222 -12.04 1.95 8.50
C ALA A 222 -11.55 0.55 8.86
N ARG A 223 -10.23 0.39 8.97
CA ARG A 223 -9.64 -0.86 9.48
C ARG A 223 -9.52 -0.78 11.00
N LEU A 224 -10.17 -1.71 11.69
CA LEU A 224 -10.32 -1.72 13.14
C LEU A 224 -9.92 -3.08 13.74
N PRO A 225 -9.45 -3.13 14.99
CA PRO A 225 -9.28 -4.40 15.70
C PRO A 225 -10.60 -5.20 15.76
N ARG A 226 -10.54 -6.52 15.64
CA ARG A 226 -11.72 -7.40 15.68
C ARG A 226 -12.46 -7.32 17.02
N GLU A 227 -11.71 -7.11 18.10
CA GLU A 227 -12.18 -7.07 19.50
C GLU A 227 -12.16 -5.65 20.09
N SER A 228 -12.27 -4.60 19.29
CA SER A 228 -12.45 -3.26 19.85
C SER A 228 -13.85 -3.14 20.49
N SER A 229 -13.91 -3.13 21.82
CA SER A 229 -14.99 -2.48 22.55
C SER A 229 -15.13 -1.03 22.05
N GLN A 230 -16.37 -0.56 21.95
CA GLN A 230 -16.68 0.77 21.43
C GLN A 230 -15.80 1.84 22.10
N GLY A 231 -14.97 2.50 21.30
CA GLY A 231 -14.25 3.72 21.67
C GLY A 231 -12.81 3.53 22.15
N GLN A 232 -11.85 3.24 21.26
CA GLN A 232 -10.46 3.74 21.39
C GLN A 232 -9.54 3.43 20.18
N SER A 233 -9.98 3.74 18.97
CA SER A 233 -9.00 4.01 17.90
C SER A 233 -9.57 5.01 16.91
N ILE A 234 -8.88 6.13 16.73
CA ILE A 234 -9.08 7.03 15.59
C ILE A 234 -8.55 6.28 14.36
N ALA A 235 -9.34 5.35 13.82
CA ALA A 235 -9.01 4.71 12.57
C ALA A 235 -9.31 5.68 11.44
N GLU A 236 -8.32 5.89 10.57
CA GLU A 236 -8.47 6.75 9.40
C GLU A 236 -9.49 6.15 8.43
N ASP A 237 -10.42 6.98 7.98
CA ASP A 237 -11.39 6.60 6.98
C ASP A 237 -10.73 6.57 5.61
N VAL A 238 -10.73 5.40 5.00
CA VAL A 238 -10.20 5.19 3.66
C VAL A 238 -11.36 5.07 2.70
N THR A 239 -11.40 5.98 1.73
CA THR A 239 -12.30 5.85 0.58
C THR A 239 -11.62 4.97 -0.47
N MET A 240 -12.30 3.91 -0.89
CA MET A 240 -11.86 2.99 -1.94
C MET A 240 -12.91 2.92 -3.04
N THR A 241 -12.50 2.59 -4.26
CA THR A 241 -13.45 2.38 -5.36
C THR A 241 -13.84 0.92 -5.50
N PHE A 242 -14.99 0.66 -6.11
CA PHE A 242 -15.40 -0.65 -6.58
C PHE A 242 -16.11 -0.48 -7.93
N ASP A 243 -16.26 -1.56 -8.69
CA ASP A 243 -17.00 -1.57 -9.95
C ASP A 243 -17.73 -2.90 -10.15
N ALA A 244 -18.35 -3.08 -11.32
CA ALA A 244 -19.13 -4.27 -11.63
C ALA A 244 -18.28 -5.57 -11.63
N ALA A 245 -16.96 -5.46 -11.72
CA ALA A 245 -16.05 -6.61 -11.65
C ALA A 245 -15.63 -6.95 -10.21
N THR A 246 -15.98 -6.11 -9.21
CA THR A 246 -15.74 -6.42 -7.81
C THR A 246 -16.51 -7.68 -7.41
N ARG A 247 -15.76 -8.67 -6.90
CA ARG A 247 -16.25 -9.99 -6.53
C ARG A 247 -16.78 -9.98 -5.10
N ILE A 248 -18.02 -10.41 -4.90
CA ILE A 248 -18.64 -10.40 -3.57
C ILE A 248 -18.90 -11.84 -3.14
N TRP A 249 -18.53 -12.18 -1.92
CA TRP A 249 -18.59 -13.53 -1.39
C TRP A 249 -19.40 -13.56 -0.10
N ARG A 250 -20.47 -14.36 -0.11
CA ARG A 250 -21.37 -14.59 1.04
C ARG A 250 -21.57 -16.10 1.22
N GLY A 251 -21.09 -16.67 2.32
CA GLY A 251 -21.16 -18.10 2.57
C GLY A 251 -20.58 -18.96 1.46
N ARG A 252 -21.45 -19.52 0.61
CA ARG A 252 -21.09 -20.35 -0.55
C ARG A 252 -21.30 -19.64 -1.89
N GLU A 253 -21.93 -18.48 -1.87
CA GLU A 253 -22.37 -17.72 -3.03
C GLU A 253 -21.23 -16.86 -3.58
N PHE A 254 -21.25 -16.69 -4.89
CA PHE A 254 -20.44 -15.74 -5.63
C PHE A 254 -21.40 -14.73 -6.24
N LEU A 255 -21.33 -13.50 -5.73
CA LEU A 255 -22.24 -12.41 -6.04
C LEU A 255 -21.48 -11.29 -6.75
N ASN A 256 -22.23 -10.50 -7.49
CA ASN A 256 -21.78 -9.24 -8.08
C ASN A 256 -22.56 -8.06 -7.44
N VAL A 257 -22.27 -6.84 -7.87
CA VAL A 257 -22.94 -5.63 -7.35
C VAL A 257 -24.45 -5.62 -7.67
N GLN A 258 -24.84 -6.09 -8.85
CA GLN A 258 -26.24 -6.16 -9.28
C GLN A 258 -27.05 -7.11 -8.38
N ASP A 259 -26.49 -8.27 -8.00
CA ASP A 259 -27.19 -9.22 -7.12
C ASP A 259 -27.54 -8.57 -5.76
N LEU A 260 -26.63 -7.74 -5.20
CA LEU A 260 -26.92 -7.00 -3.97
C LEU A 260 -27.96 -5.89 -4.15
N ILE A 261 -28.07 -5.32 -5.35
CA ILE A 261 -29.09 -4.31 -5.69
C ILE A 261 -30.46 -4.99 -5.86
N ASP A 262 -30.50 -6.12 -6.57
CA ASP A 262 -31.71 -6.90 -6.83
C ASP A 262 -32.31 -7.46 -5.53
N GLU A 263 -31.46 -7.86 -4.57
CA GLU A 263 -31.87 -8.25 -3.22
C GLU A 263 -32.26 -7.05 -2.32
N GLY A 264 -32.11 -5.81 -2.79
CA GLY A 264 -32.39 -4.59 -2.02
C GLY A 264 -31.40 -4.32 -0.88
N ILE A 265 -30.27 -5.02 -0.84
CA ILE A 265 -29.21 -4.81 0.16
C ILE A 265 -28.48 -3.51 -0.16
N TRP A 266 -28.11 -3.28 -1.42
CA TRP A 266 -27.49 -2.03 -1.89
C TRP A 266 -28.50 -1.19 -2.69
N PRO A 267 -28.39 0.14 -2.70
CA PRO A 267 -29.25 0.97 -3.52
C PRO A 267 -28.85 0.85 -4.99
N ALA A 268 -29.82 0.90 -5.91
CA ALA A 268 -29.55 0.97 -7.34
C ALA A 268 -28.75 2.23 -7.74
N SER A 269 -28.94 3.33 -7.00
CA SER A 269 -28.16 4.56 -7.14
C SER A 269 -28.20 5.35 -5.83
N GLY A 270 -27.11 6.04 -5.51
CA GLY A 270 -26.96 6.91 -4.35
C GLY A 270 -26.26 6.25 -3.16
N LYS A 271 -26.38 6.90 -2.00
CA LYS A 271 -25.65 6.56 -0.78
C LYS A 271 -26.44 5.65 0.15
N LYS A 272 -25.74 4.71 0.78
CA LYS A 272 -26.21 3.85 1.86
C LYS A 272 -25.21 3.89 3.02
N ILE A 273 -25.73 4.10 4.23
CA ILE A 273 -24.93 3.94 5.45
C ILE A 273 -24.84 2.43 5.77
N ALA A 274 -23.62 1.93 5.92
CA ALA A 274 -23.32 0.51 6.13
C ALA A 274 -23.14 0.13 7.62
N ASN A 275 -23.38 1.07 8.54
CA ASN A 275 -23.47 0.87 10.00
C ASN A 275 -22.30 0.07 10.63
N GLY A 276 -21.09 0.16 10.07
CA GLY A 276 -19.93 -0.56 10.58
C GLY A 276 -19.97 -2.07 10.29
N GLN A 277 -20.59 -2.49 9.19
CA GLN A 277 -20.58 -3.89 8.76
C GLN A 277 -19.13 -4.41 8.66
N ALA A 278 -18.84 -5.52 9.34
CA ALA A 278 -17.52 -6.14 9.30
C ALA A 278 -17.36 -6.94 8.00
N VAL A 279 -16.28 -6.69 7.27
CA VAL A 279 -15.92 -7.40 6.05
C VAL A 279 -14.42 -7.61 5.98
N GLN A 280 -13.99 -8.50 5.07
CA GLN A 280 -12.61 -8.55 4.59
C GLN A 280 -12.57 -8.04 3.15
N LEU A 281 -11.50 -7.33 2.80
CA LEU A 281 -11.36 -6.66 1.50
C LEU A 281 -10.10 -7.12 0.78
N GLY A 282 -10.26 -7.51 -0.48
CA GLY A 282 -9.18 -7.66 -1.43
C GLY A 282 -8.89 -6.30 -2.03
N ILE A 283 -7.66 -5.82 -1.89
CA ILE A 283 -7.27 -4.48 -2.36
C ILE A 283 -6.28 -4.60 -3.51
N VAL A 284 -6.62 -3.93 -4.60
CA VAL A 284 -5.79 -3.78 -5.80
C VAL A 284 -5.60 -2.29 -6.11
N TRP A 285 -4.66 -1.97 -6.99
CA TRP A 285 -4.57 -0.64 -7.57
C TRP A 285 -5.20 -0.60 -8.96
N LYS A 286 -5.99 0.44 -9.21
CA LYS A 286 -6.58 0.75 -10.51
C LYS A 286 -6.54 2.27 -10.70
N PRO A 287 -6.15 2.78 -11.87
CA PRO A 287 -6.22 4.21 -12.15
C PRO A 287 -7.66 4.72 -12.03
N THR A 288 -7.91 5.65 -11.12
CA THR A 288 -9.23 6.26 -10.97
C THR A 288 -9.46 7.31 -12.07
N PRO A 289 -10.58 7.28 -12.81
CA PRO A 289 -10.89 8.28 -13.85
C PRO A 289 -11.01 9.70 -13.30
N SER A 290 -11.42 9.85 -12.03
CA SER A 290 -11.62 11.14 -11.35
C SER A 290 -10.33 11.85 -10.90
N GLY A 291 -9.15 11.38 -11.33
CA GLY A 291 -7.87 12.01 -11.01
C GLY A 291 -7.39 11.84 -9.57
N VAL A 292 -8.09 11.05 -8.75
CA VAL A 292 -7.67 10.71 -7.38
C VAL A 292 -6.68 9.54 -7.45
N PHE A 293 -5.40 9.85 -7.64
CA PHE A 293 -4.33 8.87 -7.93
C PHE A 293 -3.86 8.05 -6.71
N THR A 294 -4.36 8.35 -5.52
CA THR A 294 -4.05 7.65 -4.27
C THR A 294 -5.16 6.69 -3.83
N ARG A 295 -6.26 6.60 -4.60
CA ARG A 295 -7.41 5.78 -4.23
C ARG A 295 -7.17 4.33 -4.64
N PHE A 296 -7.29 3.42 -3.68
CA PHE A 296 -7.26 1.98 -3.95
C PHE A 296 -8.60 1.48 -4.48
N HIS A 297 -8.58 0.30 -5.08
CA HIS A 297 -9.75 -0.36 -5.64
C HIS A 297 -9.99 -1.70 -4.95
N ILE A 298 -11.25 -2.03 -4.72
CA ILE A 298 -11.68 -3.26 -4.06
C ILE A 298 -11.91 -4.31 -5.15
N SER A 299 -11.08 -5.36 -5.16
CA SER A 299 -11.27 -6.50 -6.06
C SER A 299 -12.26 -7.52 -5.51
N ASP A 300 -12.28 -7.67 -4.19
CA ASP A 300 -13.05 -8.70 -3.49
C ASP A 300 -13.62 -8.17 -2.18
N ILE A 301 -14.85 -8.59 -1.86
CA ILE A 301 -15.51 -8.34 -0.59
C ILE A 301 -15.98 -9.68 -0.04
N TRP A 302 -15.44 -10.10 1.10
CA TRP A 302 -15.99 -11.22 1.85
C TRP A 302 -16.87 -10.69 2.99
N LEU A 303 -18.16 -11.00 2.89
CA LEU A 303 -19.18 -10.51 3.82
C LEU A 303 -19.22 -11.30 5.13
N ASP A 304 -18.68 -12.53 5.14
CA ASP A 304 -18.72 -13.41 6.29
C ASP A 304 -17.50 -14.36 6.41
N GLU A 305 -17.35 -14.95 7.61
CA GLU A 305 -16.24 -15.87 7.90
C GLU A 305 -16.29 -17.16 7.07
N PRO A 306 -17.45 -17.83 6.83
CA PRO A 306 -17.51 -19.00 5.95
C PRO A 306 -16.96 -18.73 4.54
N ALA A 307 -17.28 -17.58 3.93
CA ALA A 307 -16.73 -17.19 2.64
C ALA A 307 -15.20 -17.06 2.70
N MET A 308 -14.66 -16.42 3.74
CA MET A 308 -13.20 -16.33 3.93
C MET A 308 -12.52 -17.67 4.18
N LEU A 309 -13.11 -18.54 5.02
CA LEU A 309 -12.54 -19.85 5.31
C LEU A 309 -12.46 -20.72 4.04
N ARG A 310 -13.41 -20.56 3.12
CA ARG A 310 -13.35 -21.22 1.81
C ARG A 310 -12.23 -20.69 0.93
N ALA A 311 -12.07 -19.37 0.84
CA ALA A 311 -10.97 -18.76 0.08
C ALA A 311 -9.60 -19.22 0.61
N ALA A 312 -9.42 -19.17 1.93
CA ALA A 312 -8.20 -19.66 2.60
C ALA A 312 -7.94 -21.15 2.35
N ARG A 313 -8.99 -21.98 2.42
CA ARG A 313 -8.88 -23.43 2.14
C ARG A 313 -8.47 -23.69 0.70
N ARG A 314 -9.08 -23.01 -0.27
CA ARG A 314 -8.73 -23.14 -1.69
C ARG A 314 -7.27 -22.77 -1.93
N GLN A 315 -6.82 -21.65 -1.37
CA GLN A 315 -5.42 -21.24 -1.49
C GLN A 315 -4.47 -22.24 -0.80
N THR A 316 -4.86 -22.81 0.34
CA THR A 316 -4.10 -23.87 1.02
C THR A 316 -3.94 -25.10 0.14
N GLU A 317 -4.98 -25.55 -0.54
CA GLU A 317 -4.91 -26.70 -1.44
C GLU A 317 -4.06 -26.41 -2.69
N THR A 318 -4.16 -25.21 -3.26
CA THR A 318 -3.26 -24.75 -4.34
C THR A 318 -1.80 -24.82 -3.90
N HIS A 319 -1.50 -24.27 -2.71
CA HIS A 319 -0.14 -24.26 -2.19
C HIS A 319 0.35 -25.69 -1.87
N ARG A 320 -0.46 -26.54 -1.24
CA ARG A 320 -0.12 -27.96 -1.00
C ARG A 320 0.21 -28.71 -2.28
N THR A 321 -0.58 -28.50 -3.33
CA THR A 321 -0.35 -29.11 -4.64
C THR A 321 0.98 -28.65 -5.22
N PHE A 322 1.28 -27.36 -5.10
CA PHE A 322 2.56 -26.81 -5.51
C PHE A 322 3.74 -27.45 -4.76
N MET A 323 3.67 -27.50 -3.41
CA MET A 323 4.72 -28.09 -2.58
C MET A 323 4.94 -29.59 -2.89
N ARG A 324 3.87 -30.37 -3.09
CA ARG A 324 3.98 -31.79 -3.46
C ARG A 324 4.70 -32.01 -4.78
N SER A 325 4.57 -31.07 -5.73
CA SER A 325 5.21 -31.18 -7.04
C SER A 325 6.70 -30.81 -7.04
N ARG A 326 7.16 -30.03 -6.06
CA ARG A 326 8.46 -29.32 -6.12
C ARG A 326 9.26 -29.35 -4.81
N TRP A 327 8.78 -30.08 -3.80
CA TRP A 327 9.37 -30.19 -2.47
C TRP A 327 9.39 -28.85 -1.71
N ILE A 328 9.62 -28.88 -0.39
CA ILE A 328 9.71 -27.68 0.45
C ILE A 328 11.19 -27.33 0.63
N PRO A 329 11.59 -26.05 0.51
CA PRO A 329 12.93 -25.66 0.92
C PRO A 329 13.09 -25.95 2.42
N ALA A 330 14.14 -26.69 2.76
CA ALA A 330 14.52 -27.03 4.12
C ALA A 330 16.00 -26.71 4.33
N ARG A 331 16.39 -26.32 5.53
CA ARG A 331 17.79 -26.14 5.89
C ARG A 331 18.40 -27.52 6.12
N VAL A 332 19.48 -27.85 5.43
CA VAL A 332 20.23 -29.07 5.72
C VAL A 332 20.98 -28.88 7.03
N ASP A 333 20.62 -29.64 8.06
CA ASP A 333 21.30 -29.61 9.36
C ASP A 333 22.47 -30.57 9.41
N ARG A 334 22.34 -31.74 8.78
CA ARG A 334 23.39 -32.75 8.73
C ARG A 334 23.31 -33.56 7.43
N LEU A 335 24.48 -33.91 6.93
CA LEU A 335 24.66 -34.85 5.83
C LEU A 335 25.49 -36.04 6.34
N GLU A 336 24.95 -37.25 6.22
CA GLU A 336 25.66 -38.49 6.52
C GLU A 336 25.88 -39.24 5.20
N TYR A 337 27.13 -39.33 4.74
CA TYR A 337 27.47 -40.08 3.54
C TYR A 337 27.42 -41.58 3.84
N GLY A 338 26.72 -42.33 2.98
CA GLY A 338 26.74 -43.79 2.96
C GLY A 338 27.73 -44.33 1.92
N GLU A 339 27.70 -45.64 1.69
CA GLU A 339 28.47 -46.27 0.63
C GLU A 339 27.84 -46.03 -0.75
N PHE A 340 28.66 -46.14 -1.81
CA PHE A 340 28.25 -46.02 -3.22
C PHE A 340 27.49 -44.73 -3.60
N GLY A 341 27.87 -43.58 -3.03
CA GLY A 341 27.31 -42.28 -3.39
C GLY A 341 25.91 -42.01 -2.82
N SER A 342 25.45 -42.85 -1.89
CA SER A 342 24.26 -42.55 -1.09
C SER A 342 24.57 -41.51 0.00
N ALA A 343 23.60 -40.67 0.34
CA ALA A 343 23.70 -39.77 1.47
C ALA A 343 22.34 -39.63 2.17
N LYS A 344 22.36 -39.59 3.50
CA LYS A 344 21.20 -39.29 4.32
C LYS A 344 21.27 -37.83 4.73
N VAL A 345 20.22 -37.07 4.39
CA VAL A 345 20.09 -35.65 4.69
C VAL A 345 19.12 -35.50 5.86
N THR A 346 19.55 -34.85 6.93
CA THR A 346 18.67 -34.32 7.98
C THR A 346 18.43 -32.85 7.68
N ALA A 347 17.17 -32.43 7.56
CA ALA A 347 16.82 -31.05 7.27
C ALA A 347 15.64 -30.56 8.12
N THR A 348 15.66 -29.27 8.46
CA THR A 348 14.64 -28.55 9.26
C THR A 348 13.92 -27.48 8.42
#